data_AF-A0A0M8X2L0-F1
#
_entry.id   AF-A0A0M8X2L0-F1
#
_cell.length_a   1.000
_cell.length_b   1.000
_cell.length_c   1.000
_cell.angle_alpha   90.00
_cell.angle_beta   90.00
_cell.angle_gamma   90.00
#
_symmetry.space_group_name_H-M   'P 1'
#
loop_
_entity.id
_entity.type
_entity.pdbx_description
1 polymer ?
#
loop_
_entity_poly.entity_id
_entity_poly.type
_entity_poly.pdbx_seq_one_letter_code
_entity_poly.pdbx_strand_id
1 'polypeptide(L)'
;MGPGTVGGAVLLHRIDATVPDVLRLAAGTIGTGAVRRTATVGGNIVGSTLRCLLPAALVLDARATVLEPDGVREADLAEVVAKRPVLLSLRWRPPTASAYRKLPGEAGGAPPLVVASALHAGRGTPDRLRVAVRDGYDVLSGTTVCEPGAEATLGALRGTALGELPAAAWDVVRPQVTGLLENRGTD
;
A
#
# COMPACT_ATOMS: atom_id res chain seq x y z
N MET A 1 13.94 -8.36 -9.18
CA MET A 1 13.39 -7.77 -7.94
C MET A 1 14.57 -7.46 -7.04
N GLY A 2 14.47 -6.44 -6.20
CA GLY A 2 15.49 -6.10 -5.23
C GLY A 2 14.86 -5.40 -4.02
N PRO A 3 15.62 -5.17 -2.93
CA PRO A 3 15.09 -4.70 -1.65
C PRO A 3 14.33 -3.35 -1.71
N GLY A 4 14.49 -2.59 -2.80
CA GLY A 4 13.79 -1.34 -3.05
C GLY A 4 13.10 -1.24 -4.41
N THR A 5 12.89 -2.34 -5.15
CA THR A 5 12.25 -2.28 -6.48
C THR A 5 11.57 -3.57 -6.94
N VAL A 6 10.46 -3.42 -7.68
CA VAL A 6 9.79 -4.48 -8.43
C VAL A 6 9.45 -4.01 -9.84
N GLY A 7 9.65 -4.87 -10.84
CA GLY A 7 9.29 -4.57 -12.23
C GLY A 7 7.78 -4.70 -12.46
N GLY A 8 7.24 -3.89 -13.37
CA GLY A 8 5.82 -3.91 -13.72
C GLY A 8 5.38 -5.22 -14.38
N ALA A 9 6.28 -5.90 -15.09
CA ALA A 9 6.01 -7.22 -15.69
C ALA A 9 6.16 -8.40 -14.72
N VAL A 10 6.55 -8.16 -13.46
CA VAL A 10 6.66 -9.24 -12.47
C VAL A 10 5.28 -9.82 -12.18
N LEU A 11 5.16 -11.14 -12.29
CA LEU A 11 3.95 -11.87 -11.94
C LEU A 11 3.72 -11.86 -10.43
N LEU A 12 2.46 -11.71 -10.01
CA LEU A 12 2.12 -11.57 -8.59
C LEU A 12 2.56 -12.78 -7.75
N HIS A 13 2.49 -14.00 -8.30
CA HIS A 13 2.93 -15.21 -7.59
C HIS A 13 4.45 -15.30 -7.38
N ARG A 14 5.25 -14.46 -8.05
CA ARG A 14 6.71 -14.41 -7.90
C ARG A 14 7.17 -13.42 -6.85
N ILE A 15 6.26 -12.62 -6.29
CA ILE A 15 6.58 -11.70 -5.21
C ILE A 15 6.88 -12.53 -3.96
N ASP A 16 8.13 -12.45 -3.49
CA ASP A 16 8.66 -13.29 -2.42
C ASP A 16 9.10 -12.46 -1.21
N ALA A 17 9.91 -13.05 -0.32
CA ALA A 17 10.38 -12.41 0.91
C ALA A 17 11.42 -11.29 0.69
N THR A 18 11.89 -11.07 -0.56
CA THR A 18 12.84 -9.99 -0.86
C THR A 18 12.19 -8.61 -0.96
N VAL A 19 10.85 -8.56 -1.03
CA VAL A 19 10.07 -7.32 -0.99
C VAL A 19 9.42 -7.11 0.38
N PRO A 20 9.03 -5.88 0.75
CA PRO A 20 8.35 -5.61 2.01
C PRO A 20 7.07 -6.42 2.19
N ASP A 21 6.82 -6.84 3.43
CA ASP A 21 5.69 -7.67 3.84
C ASP A 21 4.35 -7.13 3.34
N VAL A 22 4.10 -5.82 3.42
CA VAL A 22 2.85 -5.21 2.94
C VAL A 22 2.57 -5.52 1.47
N LEU A 23 3.59 -5.55 0.61
CA LEU A 23 3.45 -5.86 -0.81
C LEU A 23 3.29 -7.36 -1.06
N ARG A 24 4.08 -8.19 -0.35
CA ARG A 24 4.00 -9.66 -0.42
C ARG A 24 2.63 -10.16 0.03
N LEU A 25 2.16 -9.70 1.17
CA LEU A 25 0.85 -10.05 1.73
C LEU A 25 -0.28 -9.58 0.81
N ALA A 26 -0.21 -8.33 0.31
CA ALA A 26 -1.18 -7.84 -0.66
C ALA A 26 -1.25 -8.76 -1.89
N ALA A 27 -0.11 -9.06 -2.51
CA ALA A 27 -0.01 -9.96 -3.66
C ALA A 27 -0.61 -11.34 -3.38
N GLY A 28 -0.33 -11.91 -2.21
CA GLY A 28 -0.84 -13.22 -1.79
C GLY A 28 -2.38 -13.30 -1.69
N THR A 29 -3.06 -12.17 -1.44
CA THR A 29 -4.52 -12.10 -1.31
C THR A 29 -5.29 -11.77 -2.60
N ILE A 30 -4.59 -11.59 -3.73
CA ILE A 30 -5.20 -11.22 -5.01
C ILE A 30 -5.69 -12.47 -5.73
N GLY A 31 -6.99 -12.49 -6.03
CA GLY A 31 -7.63 -13.54 -6.82
C GLY A 31 -7.34 -14.96 -6.32
N THR A 32 -7.52 -15.92 -7.21
CA THR A 32 -7.09 -17.30 -6.98
C THR A 32 -5.62 -17.48 -7.33
N GLY A 33 -5.04 -18.64 -7.00
CA GLY A 33 -3.68 -18.98 -7.44
C GLY A 33 -3.51 -18.93 -8.96
N ALA A 34 -4.55 -19.26 -9.73
CA ALA A 34 -4.53 -19.16 -11.20
C ALA A 34 -4.40 -17.71 -11.67
N VAL A 35 -5.16 -16.79 -11.06
CA VAL A 35 -5.06 -15.35 -11.36
C VAL A 35 -3.66 -14.82 -11.04
N ARG A 36 -3.07 -15.19 -9.89
CA ARG A 36 -1.72 -14.71 -9.52
C ARG A 36 -0.61 -15.21 -10.45
N ARG A 37 -0.83 -16.32 -11.16
CA ARG A 37 0.14 -16.87 -12.13
C ARG A 37 0.18 -16.11 -13.45
N THR A 38 -0.79 -15.24 -13.72
CA THR A 38 -0.87 -14.48 -14.97
C THR A 38 -0.90 -12.97 -14.74
N ALA A 39 -1.44 -12.52 -13.59
CA ALA A 39 -1.47 -11.12 -13.23
C ALA A 39 -0.06 -10.58 -12.94
N THR A 40 0.22 -9.37 -13.41
CA THR A 40 1.48 -8.65 -13.18
C THR A 40 1.29 -7.48 -12.21
N VAL A 41 2.39 -6.97 -11.64
CA VAL A 41 2.37 -5.76 -10.79
C VAL A 41 1.76 -4.56 -11.53
N GLY A 42 2.25 -4.27 -12.74
CA GLY A 42 1.76 -3.19 -13.58
C GLY A 42 0.31 -3.37 -13.98
N GLY A 43 -0.07 -4.58 -14.37
CA GLY A 43 -1.45 -4.92 -14.67
C GLY A 43 -2.39 -4.73 -13.47
N ASN A 44 -1.93 -5.02 -12.26
CA ASN A 44 -2.74 -4.80 -11.06
C ASN A 44 -2.85 -3.32 -10.67
N ILE A 45 -1.76 -2.56 -10.71
CA ILE A 45 -1.76 -1.14 -10.33
C ILE A 45 -2.50 -0.27 -11.35
N VAL A 46 -2.20 -0.47 -12.64
CA VAL A 46 -2.70 0.38 -13.74
C VAL A 46 -3.97 -0.18 -14.36
N GLY A 47 -4.00 -1.49 -14.62
CA GLY A 47 -5.02 -2.13 -15.42
C GLY A 47 -6.25 -2.63 -14.64
N SER A 48 -6.12 -2.86 -13.34
CA SER A 48 -7.23 -3.33 -12.51
C SER A 48 -8.09 -2.17 -12.04
N THR A 49 -9.41 -2.36 -12.00
CA THR A 49 -10.32 -1.43 -11.30
C THR A 49 -10.16 -1.51 -9.78
N LEU A 50 -9.84 -2.70 -9.25
CA LEU A 50 -9.71 -2.95 -7.80
C LEU A 50 -8.35 -2.54 -7.21
N ARG A 51 -7.33 -2.44 -8.07
CA ARG A 51 -5.97 -1.95 -7.73
C ARG A 51 -5.44 -2.47 -6.40
N CYS A 52 -5.54 -3.77 -6.18
CA CYS A 52 -5.29 -4.38 -4.87
C CYS A 52 -3.86 -4.14 -4.32
N LEU A 53 -2.87 -3.88 -5.18
CA LEU A 53 -1.52 -3.50 -4.77
C LEU A 53 -1.35 -2.01 -4.47
N LEU A 54 -2.30 -1.15 -4.87
CA LEU A 54 -2.16 0.30 -4.75
C LEU A 54 -2.04 0.75 -3.28
N PRO A 55 -2.85 0.26 -2.31
CA PRO A 55 -2.64 0.60 -0.90
C PRO A 55 -1.24 0.25 -0.41
N ALA A 56 -0.71 -0.92 -0.79
CA ALA A 56 0.63 -1.35 -0.42
C ALA A 56 1.72 -0.45 -1.03
N ALA A 57 1.57 -0.07 -2.30
CA ALA A 57 2.51 0.83 -2.99
C ALA A 57 2.48 2.26 -2.40
N LEU A 58 1.31 2.76 -2.03
CA LEU A 58 1.14 4.09 -1.41
C LEU A 58 1.84 4.16 -0.05
N VAL A 59 1.66 3.16 0.82
CA VAL A 59 2.30 3.21 2.15
C VAL A 59 3.80 3.02 2.08
N LEU A 60 4.33 2.42 1.01
CA LEU A 60 5.77 2.36 0.75
C LEU A 60 6.34 3.66 0.19
N ASP A 61 5.51 4.68 -0.05
CA ASP A 61 5.91 5.92 -0.76
C ASP A 61 6.55 5.60 -2.12
N ALA A 62 5.99 4.61 -2.81
CA ALA A 62 6.61 4.08 -4.01
C ALA A 62 6.56 5.10 -5.16
N ARG A 63 7.68 5.22 -5.87
CA ARG A 63 7.80 5.97 -7.13
C ARG A 63 7.69 5.01 -8.30
N ALA A 64 6.96 5.42 -9.32
CA ALA A 64 6.78 4.64 -10.54
C ALA A 64 7.75 5.13 -11.61
N THR A 65 8.35 4.19 -12.33
CA THR A 65 8.96 4.45 -13.63
C THR A 65 7.99 3.97 -14.70
N VAL A 66 7.65 4.85 -15.63
CA VAL A 66 6.62 4.62 -16.65
C VAL A 66 7.17 4.88 -18.05
N LEU A 67 6.57 4.22 -19.03
CA LEU A 67 6.77 4.50 -20.45
C LEU A 67 5.57 5.27 -20.99
N GLU A 68 5.85 6.42 -21.60
CA GLU A 68 4.92 7.32 -22.27
C GLU A 68 5.41 7.59 -23.71
N PRO A 69 4.58 8.23 -24.58
CA PRO A 69 4.98 8.50 -25.97
C PRO A 69 6.27 9.32 -26.13
N ASP A 70 6.59 10.17 -25.17
CA ASP A 70 7.78 11.03 -25.12
C ASP A 70 9.00 10.35 -24.47
N GLY A 71 8.82 9.17 -23.88
CA GLY A 71 9.90 8.33 -23.37
C GLY A 71 9.66 7.76 -21.97
N VAL A 72 10.76 7.43 -21.29
CA VAL A 72 10.75 6.86 -19.95
C VAL A 72 10.93 7.97 -18.93
N ARG A 73 10.03 8.03 -17.94
CA ARG A 73 10.14 9.00 -16.85
C ARG A 73 9.62 8.43 -15.55
N GLU A 74 9.81 9.20 -14.50
CA GLU A 74 9.22 8.94 -13.20
C GLU A 74 7.85 9.61 -13.06
N ALA A 75 6.97 8.97 -12.31
CA ALA A 75 5.64 9.46 -11.98
C ALA A 75 5.29 9.11 -10.52
N ASP A 76 4.41 9.91 -9.92
CA ASP A 76 3.73 9.50 -8.70
C ASP A 76 2.58 8.53 -8.99
N LEU A 77 2.12 7.82 -7.96
CA LEU A 77 1.08 6.81 -8.13
C LEU A 77 -0.29 7.40 -8.49
N ALA A 78 -0.59 8.66 -8.11
CA ALA A 78 -1.86 9.30 -8.45
C ALA A 78 -1.92 9.57 -9.96
N GLU A 79 -0.84 10.08 -10.54
CA GLU A 79 -0.67 10.24 -11.98
C GLU A 79 -0.76 8.90 -12.72
N VAL A 80 -0.08 7.87 -12.23
CA VAL A 80 -0.12 6.52 -12.82
C VAL A 80 -1.54 5.97 -12.87
N VAL A 81 -2.32 6.14 -11.79
CA VAL A 81 -3.71 5.68 -11.72
C VAL A 81 -4.61 6.48 -12.65
N ALA A 82 -4.38 7.79 -12.77
CA ALA A 82 -5.18 8.69 -13.59
C ALA A 82 -4.93 8.49 -15.09
N LYS A 83 -3.65 8.49 -15.51
CA LYS A 83 -3.24 8.45 -16.93
C LYS A 83 -3.07 7.04 -17.49
N ARG A 84 -2.91 6.06 -16.60
CA ARG A 84 -2.72 4.64 -16.93
C ARG A 84 -1.58 4.37 -17.95
N PRO A 85 -0.37 4.92 -17.75
CA PRO A 85 0.76 4.65 -18.63
C PRO A 85 1.25 3.20 -18.45
N VAL A 86 2.17 2.75 -19.30
CA VAL A 86 2.81 1.44 -19.10
C VAL A 86 3.76 1.53 -17.91
N LEU A 87 3.45 0.81 -16.83
CA LEU A 87 4.30 0.75 -15.64
C LEU A 87 5.51 -0.15 -15.89
N LEU A 88 6.72 0.40 -15.85
CA LEU A 88 7.97 -0.34 -16.00
C LEU A 88 8.48 -0.89 -14.66
N SER A 89 8.41 -0.09 -13.60
CA SER A 89 8.80 -0.52 -12.26
C SER A 89 8.23 0.37 -11.16
N LEU A 90 8.14 -0.18 -9.96
CA LEU A 90 8.01 0.57 -8.72
C LEU A 90 9.32 0.53 -7.96
N ARG A 91 9.64 1.62 -7.27
CA ARG A 91 10.75 1.69 -6.33
C ARG A 91 10.34 2.36 -5.03
N TRP A 92 10.92 1.95 -3.92
CA TRP A 92 10.63 2.49 -2.59
C TRP A 92 11.88 2.48 -1.73
N ARG A 93 11.78 3.16 -0.59
CA ARG A 93 12.74 2.98 0.51
C ARG A 93 12.19 1.90 1.43
N PRO A 94 13.03 0.96 1.92
CA PRO A 94 12.58 -0.06 2.86
C PRO A 94 11.93 0.58 4.08
N PRO A 95 10.70 0.18 4.45
CA PRO A 95 10.09 0.61 5.71
C PRO A 95 10.76 -0.12 6.88
N THR A 96 10.71 0.47 8.07
CA THR A 96 11.16 -0.18 9.31
C THR A 96 10.21 -1.30 9.70
N ALA A 97 8.90 -1.10 9.50
CA ALA A 97 7.86 -2.09 9.72
C ALA A 97 6.70 -1.87 8.75
N SER A 98 5.96 -2.92 8.40
CA SER A 98 4.76 -2.79 7.58
C SER A 98 3.73 -3.86 7.90
N ALA A 99 2.45 -3.54 7.72
CA ALA A 99 1.34 -4.46 7.93
C ALA A 99 0.31 -4.33 6.82
N TYR A 100 -0.38 -5.44 6.54
CA TYR A 100 -1.45 -5.52 5.55
C TYR A 100 -2.58 -6.37 6.09
N ARG A 101 -3.80 -5.88 5.99
CA ARG A 101 -5.01 -6.60 6.33
C ARG A 101 -6.04 -6.43 5.23
N LYS A 102 -6.65 -7.53 4.82
CA LYS A 102 -7.81 -7.56 3.94
C LYS A 102 -8.92 -8.28 4.67
N LEU A 103 -10.08 -7.64 4.81
CA LEU A 103 -11.24 -8.28 5.40
C LEU A 103 -11.80 -9.37 4.48
N PRO A 104 -12.51 -10.36 5.03
CA PRO A 104 -13.31 -11.26 4.21
C PRO A 104 -14.34 -10.45 3.41
N GLY A 105 -14.59 -10.86 2.18
CA GLY A 105 -15.65 -10.30 1.34
C GLY A 105 -16.70 -11.37 1.05
N GLU A 106 -17.93 -10.95 0.84
CA GLU A 106 -19.01 -11.83 0.42
C GLU A 106 -18.87 -12.18 -1.06
N ALA A 107 -19.29 -13.39 -1.45
CA ALA A 107 -19.25 -13.81 -2.84
C ALA A 107 -20.21 -12.95 -3.67
N GLY A 108 -19.69 -12.25 -4.69
CA GLY A 108 -20.47 -11.31 -5.50
C GLY A 108 -20.78 -9.97 -4.81
N GLY A 109 -20.33 -9.77 -3.57
CA GLY A 109 -20.48 -8.52 -2.84
C GLY A 109 -19.49 -7.44 -3.26
N ALA A 110 -19.58 -6.29 -2.60
CA ALA A 110 -18.64 -5.20 -2.79
C ALA A 110 -17.19 -5.64 -2.47
N PRO A 111 -16.17 -5.01 -3.10
CA PRO A 111 -14.79 -5.31 -2.76
C PRO A 111 -14.54 -5.11 -1.26
N PRO A 112 -13.89 -6.08 -0.58
CA PRO A 112 -13.70 -5.98 0.87
C PRO A 112 -12.73 -4.87 1.24
N LEU A 113 -12.88 -4.35 2.45
CA LEU A 113 -11.96 -3.37 3.02
C LEU A 113 -10.53 -3.92 3.05
N VAL A 114 -9.57 -3.08 2.65
CA VAL A 114 -8.14 -3.35 2.77
C VAL A 114 -7.50 -2.21 3.56
N VAL A 115 -6.63 -2.54 4.50
CA VAL A 115 -5.80 -1.58 5.23
C VAL A 115 -4.33 -1.97 5.06
N ALA A 116 -3.55 -1.08 4.48
CA ALA A 116 -2.10 -1.16 4.43
C ALA A 116 -1.50 -0.10 5.35
N SER A 117 -0.41 -0.42 6.03
CA SER A 117 0.34 0.53 6.84
C SER A 117 1.84 0.25 6.78
N ALA A 118 2.65 1.30 6.86
CA ALA A 118 4.09 1.19 6.93
C ALA A 118 4.69 2.33 7.76
N LEU A 119 5.71 1.98 8.54
CA LEU A 119 6.52 2.88 9.34
C LEU A 119 7.83 3.16 8.60
N HIS A 120 8.20 4.43 8.48
CA HIS A 120 9.42 4.87 7.82
C HIS A 120 10.30 5.64 8.80
N ALA A 121 11.56 5.25 8.90
CA ALA A 121 12.55 5.97 9.70
C ALA A 121 12.67 7.43 9.24
N GLY A 122 12.53 8.38 10.18
CA GLY A 122 12.80 9.78 9.91
C GLY A 122 14.30 10.04 9.93
N ARG A 123 14.88 10.54 8.83
CA ARG A 123 16.31 10.86 8.75
C ARG A 123 16.61 12.17 9.49
N GLY A 124 16.77 12.08 10.81
CA GLY A 124 16.91 13.27 11.69
C GLY A 124 15.58 13.96 12.01
N THR A 125 14.46 13.29 11.72
CA THR A 125 13.10 13.72 12.07
C THR A 125 12.38 12.57 12.76
N PRO A 126 11.22 12.81 13.40
CA PRO A 126 10.39 11.71 13.88
C PRO A 126 10.03 10.73 12.74
N ASP A 127 9.84 9.47 13.11
CA ASP A 127 9.37 8.43 12.20
C ASP A 127 8.02 8.81 11.60
N ARG A 128 7.76 8.32 10.38
CA ARG A 128 6.53 8.61 9.66
C ARG A 128 5.70 7.35 9.50
N LEU A 129 4.45 7.45 9.91
CA LEU A 129 3.45 6.43 9.66
C LEU A 129 2.69 6.80 8.37
N ARG A 130 2.63 5.85 7.45
CA ARG A 130 1.79 5.92 6.25
C ARG A 130 0.72 4.85 6.33
N VAL A 131 -0.53 5.22 6.06
CA VAL A 131 -1.68 4.32 6.03
C VAL A 131 -2.43 4.55 4.73
N ALA A 132 -2.87 3.47 4.09
CA ALA A 132 -3.75 3.52 2.94
C ALA A 132 -4.88 2.50 3.12
N VAL A 133 -6.10 2.95 2.86
CA VAL A 133 -7.32 2.16 3.01
C VAL A 133 -8.01 2.10 1.67
N ARG A 134 -8.34 0.89 1.22
CA ARG A 134 -9.31 0.71 0.14
C ARG A 134 -10.65 0.36 0.75
N ASP A 135 -11.64 1.20 0.50
CA ASP A 135 -13.04 0.95 0.82
C ASP A 135 -13.83 0.89 -0.48
N GLY A 136 -14.35 -0.29 -0.81
CA GLY A 136 -14.89 -0.56 -2.15
C GLY A 136 -13.84 -0.33 -3.26
N TYR A 137 -14.09 0.67 -4.11
CA TYR A 137 -13.23 1.03 -5.25
C TYR A 137 -12.33 2.24 -4.96
N ASP A 138 -12.60 2.96 -3.88
CA ASP A 138 -11.88 4.16 -3.49
C ASP A 138 -10.67 3.81 -2.65
N VAL A 139 -9.57 4.54 -2.85
CA VAL A 139 -8.34 4.38 -2.08
C VAL A 139 -7.99 5.72 -1.47
N LEU A 140 -8.08 5.79 -0.14
CA LEU A 140 -7.68 6.94 0.65
C LEU A 140 -6.34 6.64 1.30
N SER A 141 -5.49 7.66 1.45
CA SER A 141 -4.22 7.51 2.14
C SER A 141 -3.93 8.72 3.01
N GLY A 142 -3.20 8.46 4.10
CA GLY A 142 -2.82 9.44 5.09
C GLY A 142 -1.38 9.21 5.53
N THR A 143 -0.68 10.30 5.83
CA THR A 143 0.68 10.26 6.38
C THR A 143 0.74 11.19 7.58
N THR A 144 1.36 10.72 8.65
CA THR A 144 1.62 11.53 9.85
C THR A 144 2.99 11.21 10.42
N VAL A 145 3.51 12.10 11.25
CA VAL A 145 4.60 11.77 12.17
C VAL A 145 4.07 10.86 13.28
N CYS A 146 4.92 9.96 13.77
CA CYS A 146 4.63 9.12 14.93
C CYS A 146 4.74 9.96 16.20
N GLU A 147 3.60 10.23 16.81
CA GLU A 147 3.50 10.87 18.12
C GLU A 147 3.91 9.89 19.23
N PRO A 148 4.23 10.37 20.45
CA PRO A 148 4.62 9.53 21.58
C PRO A 148 3.58 8.46 22.00
N GLY A 149 2.35 8.51 21.47
CA GLY A 149 1.31 7.52 21.72
C GLY A 149 0.48 7.17 20.48
N ALA A 150 -0.09 5.96 20.48
CA ALA A 150 -0.93 5.47 19.39
C ALA A 150 -2.17 6.33 19.17
N GLU A 151 -2.85 6.77 20.23
CA GLU A 151 -4.05 7.61 20.11
C GLU A 151 -3.78 8.99 19.50
N ALA A 152 -2.66 9.63 19.87
CA ALA A 152 -2.26 10.90 19.27
C ALA A 152 -1.95 10.73 17.78
N THR A 153 -1.22 9.66 17.42
CA THR A 153 -0.92 9.32 16.02
C THR A 153 -2.20 9.03 15.22
N LEU A 154 -3.15 8.30 15.79
CA LEU A 154 -4.47 8.04 15.20
C LEU A 154 -5.29 9.32 15.04
N GLY A 155 -5.25 10.23 16.01
CA GLY A 155 -5.85 11.56 15.93
C GLY A 155 -5.29 12.37 14.77
N ALA A 156 -3.96 12.38 14.61
CA ALA A 156 -3.31 13.06 13.49
C ALA A 156 -3.68 12.43 12.13
N LEU A 157 -3.77 11.10 12.04
CA LEU A 157 -4.26 10.42 10.82
C LEU A 157 -5.70 10.82 10.46
N ARG A 158 -6.58 11.05 11.43
CA ARG A 158 -7.95 11.55 11.17
C ARG A 158 -7.96 12.95 10.57
N GLY A 159 -6.91 13.74 10.75
CA GLY A 159 -6.72 15.04 10.10
C GLY A 159 -6.30 14.95 8.62
N THR A 160 -6.18 13.75 8.06
CA THR A 160 -5.86 13.51 6.65
C THR A 160 -7.10 13.08 5.87
N ALA A 161 -6.95 12.72 4.59
CA ALA A 161 -8.02 12.14 3.78
C ALA A 161 -8.64 10.87 4.40
N LEU A 162 -7.93 10.18 5.32
CA LEU A 162 -8.49 9.05 6.06
C LEU A 162 -9.61 9.46 7.04
N GLY A 163 -9.75 10.74 7.37
CA GLY A 163 -10.85 11.26 8.18
C GLY A 163 -12.22 11.10 7.51
N GLU A 164 -12.25 10.96 6.18
CA GLU A 164 -13.47 10.74 5.38
C GLU A 164 -13.97 9.29 5.47
N LEU A 165 -13.16 8.37 6.01
CA LEU A 165 -13.53 6.97 6.12
C LEU A 165 -14.70 6.76 7.09
N PRO A 166 -15.60 5.81 6.80
CA PRO A 166 -16.63 5.40 7.74
C PRO A 166 -16.05 4.91 9.07
N ALA A 167 -16.82 5.06 10.16
CA ALA A 167 -16.41 4.60 11.49
C ALA A 167 -16.03 3.11 11.51
N ALA A 168 -16.75 2.27 10.78
CA ALA A 168 -16.47 0.83 10.66
C ALA A 168 -15.08 0.53 10.04
N ALA A 169 -14.58 1.38 9.14
CA ALA A 169 -13.22 1.24 8.61
C ALA A 169 -12.18 1.57 9.69
N TRP A 170 -12.46 2.55 10.55
CA TRP A 170 -11.59 2.92 11.67
C TRP A 170 -11.46 1.84 12.74
N ASP A 171 -12.47 0.97 12.89
CA ASP A 171 -12.39 -0.22 13.77
C ASP A 171 -11.33 -1.22 13.30
N VAL A 172 -10.95 -1.17 12.01
CA VAL A 172 -9.88 -1.99 11.43
C VAL A 172 -8.54 -1.26 11.42
N VAL A 173 -8.56 0.04 11.10
CA VAL A 173 -7.35 0.89 11.06
C VAL A 173 -6.71 0.99 12.45
N ARG A 174 -7.51 1.24 13.49
CA ARG A 174 -7.02 1.42 14.87
C ARG A 174 -6.15 0.26 15.35
N PRO A 175 -6.63 -1.01 15.42
CA PRO A 175 -5.82 -2.11 15.92
C PRO A 175 -4.58 -2.38 15.05
N GLN A 176 -4.66 -2.17 13.74
CA GLN A 176 -3.51 -2.35 12.85
C GLN A 176 -2.42 -1.29 13.10
N VAL A 177 -2.80 -0.03 13.29
CA VAL A 177 -1.86 1.05 13.59
C VAL A 177 -1.26 0.87 14.99
N THR A 178 -2.09 0.58 15.99
CA THR A 178 -1.62 0.35 17.36
C THR A 178 -0.61 -0.80 17.40
N GLY A 179 -0.94 -1.95 16.82
CA GLY A 179 -0.02 -3.09 16.79
C GLY A 179 1.27 -2.81 16.02
N LEU A 180 1.21 -2.00 14.94
CA LEU A 180 2.42 -1.60 14.21
C LEU A 180 3.32 -0.69 15.04
N LEU A 181 2.74 0.21 15.84
CA LEU A 181 3.49 1.14 16.71
C LEU A 181 4.04 0.45 17.95
N GLU A 182 3.34 -0.54 18.52
CA GLU A 182 3.84 -1.34 19.65
C GLU A 182 5.08 -2.15 19.27
N ASN A 183 5.09 -2.74 18.07
CA ASN A 183 6.23 -3.47 17.54
C ASN A 183 7.45 -2.59 17.20
N ARG A 184 7.33 -1.26 17.28
CA ARG A 184 8.47 -0.32 17.15
C ARG A 184 9.42 -0.40 18.36
N GLY A 185 8.92 -0.88 19.51
CA GLY A 185 9.67 -0.91 20.78
C GLY A 185 10.47 -2.20 21.03
N THR A 186 10.45 -3.14 20.09
CA THR A 186 11.11 -4.44 20.21
C THR A 186 12.15 -4.60 19.11
N ASP A 187 13.30 -3.93 19.28
CA ASP A 187 14.56 -4.23 18.59
C ASP A 187 15.58 -4.74 19.64
#